data_AF-A0A831P3W6-F1
#
_entry.id   AF-A0A831P3W6-F1
#
_cell.length_a   1.000
_cell.length_b   1.000
_cell.length_c   1.000
_cell.angle_alpha   90.00
_cell.angle_beta   90.00
_cell.angle_gamma   90.00
#
_symmetry.space_group_name_H-M   'P 1'
#
loop_
_entity.id
_entity.type
_entity.pdbx_description
1 polymer ?
#
loop_
_entity_poly.entity_id
_entity_poly.type
_entity_poly.pdbx_seq_one_letter_code
_entity_poly.pdbx_strand_id
1 'polypeptide(L)'
;KEIFVNSLNLAKGRHELTLAAPGIERLKLKIFIGKQEGYRYHIETDVSSCDTCHPGAAKGDYSIAGNDEALCSDCHDPIKKGKFVHGPVAAGSCTSCHDPHGSRNKYFLRATGKELCLSCHDQNLSQKHIEERRNAVCTKCHDPHSSDRKYHLL
;
A
#
# COMPACT_ATOMS: atom_id res chain seq x y z
N LYS A 1 -2.54 -23.83 -27.85
CA LYS A 1 -4.01 -23.90 -28.01
C LYS A 1 -4.59 -22.77 -27.21
N GLU A 2 -5.29 -21.85 -27.86
CA GLU A 2 -5.89 -20.68 -27.20
C GLU A 2 -7.33 -21.00 -26.83
N ILE A 3 -7.76 -20.55 -25.65
CA ILE A 3 -9.14 -20.68 -25.18
C ILE A 3 -9.71 -19.28 -25.11
N PHE A 4 -10.74 -19.01 -25.90
CA PHE A 4 -11.43 -17.73 -25.94
C PHE A 4 -12.76 -17.84 -25.20
N VAL A 5 -12.99 -16.92 -24.26
CA VAL A 5 -14.28 -16.78 -23.55
C VAL A 5 -14.89 -15.46 -23.98
N ASN A 6 -16.02 -15.52 -24.69
CA ASN A 6 -16.66 -14.33 -25.27
C ASN A 6 -17.32 -13.45 -24.21
N SER A 7 -17.87 -14.04 -23.15
CA SER A 7 -18.42 -13.31 -22.01
C SER A 7 -18.43 -14.18 -20.76
N LEU A 8 -18.22 -13.55 -19.61
CA LEU A 8 -18.29 -14.18 -18.30
C LEU A 8 -19.09 -13.28 -17.37
N ASN A 9 -20.30 -13.71 -17.02
CA ASN A 9 -21.18 -12.99 -16.10
C ASN A 9 -21.03 -13.55 -14.69
N LEU A 10 -20.50 -12.74 -13.77
CA LEU A 10 -20.30 -13.11 -12.37
C LEU A 10 -21.17 -12.23 -11.48
N ALA A 11 -21.85 -12.85 -10.52
CA ALA A 11 -22.59 -12.11 -9.49
C ALA A 11 -21.63 -11.32 -8.58
N LYS A 12 -22.15 -10.34 -7.83
CA LYS A 12 -21.36 -9.67 -6.78
C LYS A 12 -20.88 -10.72 -5.76
N GLY A 13 -19.59 -10.81 -5.49
CA GLY A 13 -19.02 -11.81 -4.59
C GLY A 13 -17.61 -12.28 -4.98
N ARG A 14 -17.12 -13.29 -4.24
CA ARG A 14 -15.84 -13.98 -4.51
C ARG A 14 -16.11 -15.20 -5.39
N HIS A 15 -15.29 -15.38 -6.43
CA HIS A 15 -15.38 -16.49 -7.37
C HIS A 15 -14.00 -17.11 -7.56
N GLU A 16 -13.93 -18.44 -7.61
CA GLU A 16 -12.73 -19.18 -8.02
C GLU A 16 -13.02 -19.85 -9.35
N LEU A 17 -12.27 -19.49 -10.39
CA LEU A 17 -12.35 -20.09 -11.72
C LEU A 17 -11.19 -21.05 -11.86
N THR A 18 -11.49 -22.30 -12.20
CA THR A 18 -10.47 -23.29 -12.55
C THR A 18 -10.45 -23.45 -14.06
N LEU A 19 -9.32 -23.09 -14.68
CA LEU A 19 -9.09 -23.37 -16.10
C LEU A 19 -8.34 -24.70 -16.23
N ALA A 20 -8.94 -25.64 -16.93
CA ALA A 20 -8.33 -26.92 -17.27
C ALA A 20 -8.31 -27.08 -18.79
N ALA A 21 -7.12 -27.32 -19.34
CA ALA A 21 -6.93 -27.62 -20.76
C ALA A 21 -5.88 -28.73 -20.91
N PRO A 22 -5.90 -29.51 -22.00
CA PRO A 22 -4.85 -30.48 -22.27
C PRO A 22 -3.48 -29.78 -22.35
N GLY A 23 -2.58 -30.06 -21.40
CA GLY A 23 -1.26 -29.43 -21.29
C GLY A 23 -1.17 -28.19 -20.38
N ILE A 24 -2.25 -27.81 -19.68
CA ILE A 24 -2.23 -26.77 -18.65
C ILE A 24 -2.53 -27.42 -17.29
N GLU A 25 -1.57 -27.44 -16.38
CA GLU A 25 -1.84 -27.73 -14.97
C GLU A 25 -2.79 -26.66 -14.43
N ARG A 26 -3.88 -27.13 -13.81
CA ARG A 26 -5.06 -26.36 -13.41
C ARG A 26 -4.70 -24.95 -12.91
N LEU A 27 -4.96 -23.93 -13.73
CA LEU A 27 -4.78 -22.55 -13.31
C LEU A 27 -6.01 -22.11 -12.52
N LYS A 28 -5.82 -21.72 -11.26
CA LYS A 28 -6.86 -21.15 -10.41
C LYS A 28 -6.80 -19.63 -10.45
N LEU A 29 -7.89 -18.99 -10.88
CA LEU A 29 -8.05 -17.54 -10.85
C LEU A 29 -9.08 -17.17 -9.78
N LYS A 30 -8.68 -16.31 -8.82
CA LYS A 30 -9.58 -15.75 -7.81
C LYS A 30 -10.04 -14.36 -8.27
N ILE A 31 -11.34 -14.20 -8.50
CA ILE A 31 -11.94 -12.96 -8.99
C ILE A 31 -12.94 -12.44 -7.96
N PHE A 32 -12.88 -11.14 -7.65
CA PHE A 32 -13.84 -10.47 -6.78
C PHE A 32 -14.62 -9.41 -7.57
N ILE A 33 -15.95 -9.56 -7.62
CA ILE A 33 -16.84 -8.61 -8.29
C ILE A 33 -17.65 -7.87 -7.22
N GLY A 34 -17.43 -6.56 -7.11
CA GLY A 34 -18.14 -5.71 -6.17
C GLY A 34 -17.51 -4.33 -6.05
N LYS A 35 -18.28 -3.37 -5.55
CA LYS A 35 -17.77 -2.05 -5.17
C LYS A 35 -16.82 -2.27 -3.98
N GLN A 36 -15.55 -1.90 -4.11
CA GLN A 36 -14.61 -1.90 -2.99
C GLN A 36 -15.00 -0.74 -2.04
N GLU A 37 -16.04 -0.96 -1.23
CA GLU A 37 -16.41 -0.02 -0.17
C GLU A 37 -15.52 -0.28 1.03
N GLY A 38 -14.49 0.55 1.19
CA GLY A 38 -13.48 0.40 2.24
C GLY A 38 -12.19 -0.28 1.76
N TYR A 39 -11.10 0.07 2.44
CA TYR A 39 -9.75 -0.38 2.12
C TYR A 39 -9.58 -1.86 2.46
N ARG A 40 -9.02 -2.65 1.53
CA ARG A 40 -8.71 -4.08 1.71
C ARG A 40 -7.73 -4.29 2.87
N TYR A 41 -8.23 -4.49 4.09
CA TYR A 41 -7.40 -4.82 5.25
C TYR A 41 -6.33 -5.87 4.86
N HIS A 42 -5.05 -5.52 5.02
CA HIS A 42 -3.92 -6.39 4.69
C HIS A 42 -3.88 -7.67 5.56
N ILE A 43 -4.59 -7.70 6.69
CA ILE A 43 -4.42 -8.75 7.71
C ILE A 43 -4.93 -10.13 7.27
N GLU A 44 -5.99 -10.23 6.46
CA GLU A 44 -6.50 -11.53 5.99
C GLU A 44 -6.87 -11.45 4.51
N THR A 45 -5.86 -11.62 3.68
CA THR A 45 -6.05 -11.81 2.25
C THR A 45 -5.59 -13.22 1.86
N ASP A 46 -5.82 -13.62 0.62
CA ASP A 46 -5.27 -14.88 0.08
C ASP A 46 -3.73 -14.92 0.09
N VAL A 47 -3.05 -13.80 0.38
CA VAL A 47 -1.59 -13.64 0.30
C VAL A 47 -0.90 -13.32 1.63
N SER A 48 -1.64 -13.10 2.73
CA SER A 48 -1.05 -12.71 4.03
C SER A 48 -1.88 -13.20 5.21
N SER A 49 -1.23 -13.87 6.17
CA SER A 49 -1.76 -14.23 7.49
C SER A 49 -0.99 -13.47 8.59
N CYS A 50 -1.47 -13.50 9.83
CA CYS A 50 -0.77 -12.90 10.96
C CYS A 50 0.68 -13.39 11.08
N ASP A 51 0.90 -14.69 10.83
CA ASP A 51 2.21 -15.33 10.91
C ASP A 51 3.21 -14.84 9.86
N THR A 52 2.72 -14.22 8.78
CA THR A 52 3.57 -13.66 7.72
C THR A 52 4.45 -12.53 8.26
N CYS A 53 3.91 -11.68 9.14
CA CYS A 53 4.65 -10.59 9.76
C CYS A 53 5.10 -10.92 11.19
N HIS A 54 4.36 -11.79 11.87
CA HIS A 54 4.59 -12.19 13.26
C HIS A 54 4.81 -13.70 13.34
N PRO A 55 6.02 -14.24 13.10
CA PRO A 55 6.25 -15.69 12.95
C PRO A 55 5.79 -16.58 14.12
N GLY A 56 5.52 -15.99 15.29
CA GLY A 56 5.00 -16.68 16.47
C GLY A 56 3.49 -16.49 16.72
N ALA A 57 2.74 -15.83 15.83
CA ALA A 57 1.37 -15.40 16.12
C ALA A 57 0.41 -16.56 16.38
N ALA A 58 0.59 -17.70 15.70
CA ALA A 58 -0.15 -18.94 15.96
C ALA A 58 0.07 -19.49 17.39
N LYS A 59 1.13 -19.06 18.08
CA LYS A 59 1.46 -19.40 19.47
C LYS A 59 1.21 -18.23 20.44
N GLY A 60 0.60 -17.14 19.97
CA GLY A 60 0.34 -15.92 20.75
C GLY A 60 1.56 -15.01 20.91
N ASP A 61 2.64 -15.25 20.17
CA ASP A 61 3.82 -14.37 20.15
C ASP A 61 3.74 -13.43 18.94
N TYR A 62 3.52 -12.14 19.20
CA TYR A 62 3.39 -11.11 18.18
C TYR A 62 4.70 -10.36 17.93
N SER A 63 5.83 -10.93 18.32
CA SER A 63 7.14 -10.38 17.98
C SER A 63 7.35 -10.41 16.46
N ILE A 64 7.94 -9.35 15.91
CA ILE A 64 8.35 -9.32 14.51
C ILE A 64 9.79 -9.81 14.37
N ALA A 65 10.06 -10.61 13.34
CA ALA A 65 11.41 -11.04 13.00
C ALA A 65 12.00 -10.06 11.98
N GLY A 66 12.66 -9.01 12.45
CA GLY A 66 13.34 -8.03 11.59
C GLY A 66 12.90 -6.59 11.82
N ASN A 67 13.20 -5.74 10.84
CA ASN A 67 12.77 -4.34 10.84
C ASN A 67 11.67 -4.11 9.79
N ASP A 68 11.04 -2.95 9.91
CA ASP A 68 9.88 -2.56 9.10
C ASP A 68 10.17 -2.60 7.58
N GLU A 69 11.34 -2.12 7.15
CA GLU A 69 11.75 -2.16 5.74
C GLU A 69 11.83 -3.58 5.20
N ALA A 70 12.47 -4.49 5.93
CA ALA A 70 12.63 -5.88 5.49
C ALA A 70 11.26 -6.56 5.31
N LEU A 71 10.40 -6.46 6.32
CA LEU A 71 9.07 -7.08 6.30
C LEU A 71 8.18 -6.52 5.18
N CYS A 72 8.22 -5.20 4.97
CA CYS A 72 7.48 -4.59 3.88
C CYS A 72 8.03 -5.01 2.52
N SER A 73 9.35 -5.09 2.38
CA SER A 73 10.02 -5.37 1.09
C SER A 73 9.95 -6.84 0.66
N ASP A 74 9.64 -7.75 1.58
CA ASP A 74 9.39 -9.16 1.26
C ASP A 74 8.19 -9.35 0.31
N CYS A 75 7.27 -8.38 0.27
CA CYS A 75 6.11 -8.37 -0.62
C CYS A 75 6.00 -7.12 -1.50
N HIS A 76 6.50 -5.97 -1.05
CA HIS A 76 6.43 -4.72 -1.80
C HIS A 76 7.77 -4.38 -2.47
N ASP A 77 7.71 -4.07 -3.76
CA ASP A 77 8.88 -3.52 -4.45
C ASP A 77 9.43 -2.29 -3.72
N PRO A 78 10.76 -2.18 -3.56
CA PRO A 78 11.38 -1.00 -2.98
C PRO A 78 10.97 0.29 -3.71
N ILE A 79 10.43 1.24 -2.95
CA ILE A 79 9.93 2.53 -3.44
C ILE A 79 10.97 3.66 -3.42
N LYS A 80 12.24 3.33 -3.15
CA LYS A 80 13.41 4.23 -3.13
C LYS A 80 13.96 4.49 -4.56
N LYS A 81 13.09 4.83 -5.53
CA LYS A 81 13.47 4.87 -6.95
C LYS A 81 13.96 6.25 -7.44
N GLY A 82 13.56 7.33 -6.78
CA GLY A 82 13.97 8.69 -7.15
C GLY A 82 15.37 9.07 -6.62
N LYS A 83 16.01 10.06 -7.26
CA LYS A 83 17.30 10.62 -6.82
C LYS A 83 17.29 11.14 -5.38
N PHE A 84 16.15 11.64 -4.94
CA PHE A 84 15.93 12.05 -3.56
C PHE A 84 14.85 11.15 -2.96
N VAL A 85 15.08 10.69 -1.74
CA VAL A 85 14.17 9.82 -0.99
C VAL A 85 13.75 10.54 0.28
N HIS A 86 12.46 10.48 0.60
CA HIS A 86 11.91 11.10 1.79
C HIS A 86 12.45 10.40 3.06
N GLY A 87 12.76 11.17 4.11
CA GLY A 87 13.48 10.70 5.30
C GLY A 87 12.94 9.40 5.91
N PRO A 88 11.63 9.28 6.21
CA PRO A 88 11.05 8.05 6.75
C PRO A 88 11.23 6.84 5.82
N VAL A 89 11.13 7.04 4.51
CA VAL A 89 11.35 5.95 3.53
C VAL A 89 12.81 5.57 3.47
N ALA A 90 13.73 6.54 3.46
CA ALA A 90 15.16 6.28 3.47
C ALA A 90 15.59 5.48 4.71
N ALA A 91 14.98 5.77 5.86
CA ALA A 91 15.19 5.07 7.13
C ALA A 91 14.47 3.72 7.23
N GLY A 92 13.62 3.37 6.26
CA GLY A 92 12.89 2.11 6.29
C GLY A 92 11.68 2.10 7.23
N SER A 93 11.21 3.27 7.67
CA SER A 93 10.14 3.42 8.67
C SER A 93 8.76 3.56 8.02
N CYS A 94 8.36 2.57 7.20
CA CYS A 94 7.10 2.50 6.47
C CYS A 94 5.88 2.75 7.37
N THR A 95 5.94 2.23 8.59
CA THR A 95 4.90 2.34 9.62
C THR A 95 4.78 3.73 10.20
N SER A 96 5.70 4.66 9.96
CA SER A 96 5.49 6.06 10.38
C SER A 96 4.27 6.68 9.71
N CYS A 97 3.95 6.22 8.50
CA CYS A 97 2.82 6.70 7.71
C CYS A 97 1.73 5.65 7.52
N HIS A 98 2.09 4.38 7.34
CA HIS A 98 1.14 3.29 7.05
C HIS A 98 0.83 2.44 8.28
N ASP A 99 -0.41 2.00 8.44
CA ASP A 99 -0.84 1.06 9.45
C ASP A 99 -0.93 -0.36 8.86
N PRO A 100 0.00 -1.27 9.21
CA PRO A 100 0.01 -2.64 8.69
C PRO A 100 -1.20 -3.45 9.20
N HIS A 101 -1.81 -3.03 10.30
CA HIS A 101 -3.04 -3.64 10.80
C HIS A 101 -4.30 -3.11 10.12
N GLY A 102 -4.14 -2.15 9.20
CA GLY A 102 -5.22 -1.51 8.48
C GLY A 102 -5.74 -0.25 9.18
N SER A 103 -6.41 0.57 8.40
CA SER A 103 -6.90 1.90 8.77
C SER A 103 -8.09 2.26 7.89
N ARG A 104 -8.93 3.17 8.40
CA ARG A 104 -10.06 3.75 7.65
C ARG A 104 -9.61 4.79 6.61
N ASN A 105 -8.31 5.01 6.46
CA ASN A 105 -7.74 5.97 5.52
C ASN A 105 -7.19 5.26 4.28
N LYS A 106 -7.16 5.98 3.16
CA LYS A 106 -6.61 5.46 1.91
C LYS A 106 -5.18 5.00 2.09
N TYR A 107 -4.84 3.86 1.48
CA TYR A 107 -3.52 3.23 1.60
C TYR A 107 -3.12 2.86 3.03
N PHE A 108 -4.09 2.69 3.93
CA PHE A 108 -3.87 2.44 5.35
C PHE A 108 -3.08 3.53 6.06
N LEU A 109 -3.21 4.79 5.63
CA LEU A 109 -2.47 5.86 6.28
C LEU A 109 -2.93 6.09 7.73
N ARG A 110 -2.01 6.51 8.60
CA ARG A 110 -2.31 6.85 9.99
C ARG A 110 -3.19 8.11 10.14
N ALA A 111 -3.09 9.04 9.19
CA ALA A 111 -3.92 10.25 9.10
C ALA A 111 -4.20 10.62 7.63
N THR A 112 -5.09 11.59 7.38
CA THR A 112 -5.50 11.96 6.01
C THR A 112 -4.95 13.31 5.57
N GLY A 113 -4.65 13.42 4.27
CA GLY A 113 -4.28 14.70 3.65
C GLY A 113 -3.11 15.40 4.36
N LYS A 114 -3.28 16.70 4.61
CA LYS A 114 -2.24 17.53 5.24
C LYS A 114 -1.94 17.14 6.69
N GLU A 115 -2.89 16.54 7.41
CA GLU A 115 -2.69 16.19 8.82
C GLU A 115 -1.57 15.18 9.01
N LEU A 116 -1.44 14.24 8.08
CA LEU A 116 -0.32 13.28 8.09
C LEU A 116 1.03 13.96 7.87
N CYS A 117 1.09 14.96 6.99
CA CYS A 117 2.33 15.67 6.70
C CYS A 117 2.72 16.59 7.88
N LEU A 118 1.72 17.24 8.47
CA LEU A 118 1.89 18.20 9.55
C LEU A 118 2.14 17.55 10.92
N SER A 119 2.15 16.22 11.01
CA SER A 119 2.61 15.53 12.22
C SER A 119 4.13 15.65 12.41
N CYS A 120 4.87 15.93 11.33
CA CYS A 120 6.33 16.10 11.34
C CYS A 120 6.79 17.42 10.74
N HIS A 121 6.10 17.94 9.71
CA HIS A 121 6.50 19.17 9.02
C HIS A 121 5.74 20.37 9.56
N ASP A 122 6.46 21.40 10.00
CA ASP A 122 5.85 22.65 10.48
C ASP A 122 5.13 23.40 9.35
N GLN A 123 4.11 24.18 9.72
CA GLN A 123 3.35 25.03 8.79
C GLN A 123 4.13 26.27 8.30
N ASN A 124 5.45 26.33 8.53
CA ASN A 124 6.34 27.40 8.04
C ASN A 124 6.59 27.24 6.53
N LEU A 125 5.50 27.09 5.77
CA LEU A 125 5.52 27.08 4.33
C LEU A 125 5.98 28.46 3.84
N SER A 126 6.71 28.49 2.72
CA SER A 126 7.15 29.77 2.15
C SER A 126 5.96 30.69 1.89
N GLN A 127 6.19 32.01 1.95
CA GLN A 127 5.16 33.02 1.68
C GLN A 127 4.38 32.72 0.38
N LYS A 128 5.10 32.28 -0.67
CA LYS A 128 4.52 31.86 -1.95
C LYS A 128 3.59 30.66 -1.83
N HIS A 129 3.92 29.68 -0.98
CA HIS A 129 3.07 28.53 -0.72
C HIS A 129 1.79 28.93 0.03
N ILE A 130 1.88 29.90 0.95
CA ILE A 130 0.73 30.45 1.68
C ILE A 130 -0.17 31.27 0.76
N GLU A 131 0.39 32.07 -0.14
CA GLU A 131 -0.35 32.96 -1.02
C GLU A 131 -0.97 32.21 -2.21
N GLU A 132 -0.26 31.26 -2.83
CA GLU A 132 -0.70 30.61 -4.07
C GLU A 132 -1.26 29.19 -3.86
N ARG A 133 -1.00 28.58 -2.70
CA ARG A 133 -1.21 27.14 -2.46
C ARG A 133 -1.72 26.81 -1.05
N ARG A 134 -2.25 27.77 -0.28
CA ARG A 134 -2.77 27.61 1.10
C ARG A 134 -3.71 26.40 1.31
N ASN A 135 -4.51 26.05 0.29
CA ASN A 135 -5.45 24.93 0.33
C ASN A 135 -5.04 23.76 -0.59
N ALA A 136 -3.78 23.72 -1.03
CA ALA A 136 -3.30 22.67 -1.91
C ALA A 136 -3.28 21.32 -1.19
N VAL A 137 -3.62 20.28 -1.94
CA VAL A 137 -3.34 18.90 -1.54
C VAL A 137 -1.85 18.68 -1.72
N CYS A 138 -1.11 18.49 -0.61
CA CYS A 138 0.36 18.39 -0.60
C CYS A 138 0.88 17.44 -1.68
N THR A 139 0.22 16.29 -1.84
CA THR A 139 0.61 15.24 -2.76
C THR A 139 0.36 15.53 -4.25
N LYS A 140 -0.26 16.66 -4.60
CA LYS A 140 -0.35 17.11 -6.00
C LYS A 140 0.98 17.64 -6.53
N CYS A 141 1.87 18.06 -5.64
CA CYS A 141 3.17 18.62 -6.01
C CYS A 141 4.33 17.87 -5.34
N HIS A 142 4.12 17.34 -4.13
CA HIS A 142 5.12 16.58 -3.39
C HIS A 142 4.86 15.08 -3.49
N ASP A 143 5.89 14.29 -3.75
CA ASP A 143 5.85 12.84 -3.64
C ASP A 143 6.22 12.44 -2.20
N PRO A 144 5.40 11.64 -1.49
CA PRO A 144 5.66 11.28 -0.10
C PRO A 144 6.76 10.20 0.05
N HIS A 145 7.25 9.62 -1.04
CA HIS A 145 8.25 8.55 -1.02
C HIS A 145 9.57 8.96 -1.64
N SER A 146 9.58 9.31 -2.94
CA SER A 146 10.81 9.67 -3.65
C SER A 146 10.53 10.52 -4.89
N SER A 147 11.51 11.34 -5.27
CA SER A 147 11.43 12.18 -6.47
C SER A 147 12.81 12.45 -7.04
N ASP A 148 12.88 12.63 -8.35
CA ASP A 148 14.10 13.12 -9.00
C ASP A 148 14.33 14.62 -8.83
N ARG A 149 13.32 15.33 -8.31
CA ARG A 149 13.36 16.78 -8.07
C ARG A 149 13.46 17.06 -6.58
N LYS A 150 14.54 17.76 -6.19
CA LYS A 150 14.86 18.07 -4.78
C LYS A 150 13.70 18.70 -3.99
N TYR A 151 12.90 19.57 -4.62
CA TYR A 151 11.82 20.31 -3.97
C TYR A 151 10.43 19.68 -4.14
N HIS A 152 10.36 18.51 -4.78
CA HIS A 152 9.14 17.71 -4.87
C HIS A 152 9.06 16.67 -3.76
N LEU A 153 9.96 16.71 -2.79
CA LEU A 153 9.80 16.03 -1.51
C LEU A 153 9.34 17.06 -0.47
N LEU A 154 8.66 16.59 0.56
CA LEU A 154 8.40 17.40 1.76
C LEU A 154 9.65 17.46 2.64
#